data_AF-A0A2V5K8M1-F1
#
_entry.id   AF-A0A2V5K8M1-F1
#
_cell.length_a   1.000
_cell.length_b   1.000
_cell.length_c   1.000
_cell.angle_alpha   90.00
_cell.angle_beta   90.00
_cell.angle_gamma   90.00
#
_symmetry.space_group_name_H-M   'P 1'
#
loop_
_entity.id
_entity.type
_entity.pdbx_description
1 polymer ?
#
loop_
_entity_poly.entity_id
_entity_poly.type
_entity_poly.pdbx_seq_one_letter_code
_entity_poly.pdbx_strand_id
1 'polypeptide(L)'
;MNTLPPASYFQQLNAYLKWQSRQMQELESKIGQLQKEIETLKQQRTMTVEKIEYKFDQLKIEKLDGTLHIGVSPDVGKTIEDFSVDGADVTDDAGQQEARDRIRARLDDYLSGEGDGLIRGLERQYGVDLGDDYRGFIVQDIRTQLDRRIEHYWNAVQEPVGSERPGDKEDTIVDKLLTDIRTAIERHIRQKSDKGG
;
A
#
# COMPACT_ATOMS: atom_id res chain seq x y z
N MET A 1 -36.52 -46.30 10.89
CA MET A 1 -36.27 -46.14 12.34
C MET A 1 -35.36 -44.93 12.51
N ASN A 2 -35.88 -43.84 13.06
CA ASN A 2 -35.10 -42.62 13.31
C ASN A 2 -34.56 -42.73 14.75
N THR A 3 -33.30 -43.12 14.89
CA THR A 3 -32.68 -43.29 16.21
C THR A 3 -32.27 -41.92 16.73
N LEU A 4 -32.85 -41.52 17.86
CA LEU A 4 -32.47 -40.29 18.57
C LEU A 4 -30.96 -40.33 18.89
N PRO A 5 -30.21 -39.24 18.63
CA PRO A 5 -28.79 -39.21 18.91
C PRO A 5 -28.52 -39.39 20.41
N PRO A 6 -27.44 -40.11 20.78
CA PRO A 6 -27.13 -40.42 22.17
C PRO A 6 -26.91 -39.16 23.00
N ALA A 7 -27.26 -39.19 24.29
CA ALA A 7 -27.17 -38.02 25.17
C ALA A 7 -25.76 -37.39 25.24
N SER A 8 -24.71 -38.18 24.99
CA SER A 8 -23.32 -37.72 24.89
C SER A 8 -23.09 -36.76 23.71
N TYR A 9 -23.81 -36.93 22.60
CA TYR A 9 -23.75 -36.04 21.44
C TYR A 9 -24.23 -34.63 21.78
N PHE A 10 -25.36 -34.50 22.50
CA PHE A 10 -25.87 -33.20 22.93
C PHE A 10 -24.97 -32.51 23.96
N GLN A 11 -24.27 -33.28 24.81
CA GLN A 11 -23.28 -32.74 25.73
C GLN A 11 -22.05 -32.19 24.98
N GLN A 12 -21.53 -32.93 24.01
CA GLN A 12 -20.40 -32.49 23.17
C GLN A 12 -20.78 -31.26 22.32
N LEU A 13 -21.98 -31.26 21.75
CA LEU A 13 -22.48 -30.12 20.96
C LEU A 13 -22.62 -28.86 21.82
N ASN A 14 -23.16 -28.98 23.04
CA ASN A 14 -23.24 -27.85 23.97
C ASN A 14 -21.85 -27.34 24.39
N ALA A 15 -20.89 -28.24 24.61
CA ALA A 15 -19.51 -27.85 24.92
C ALA A 15 -18.88 -27.08 23.76
N TYR A 16 -19.07 -27.56 22.53
CA TYR A 16 -18.57 -26.90 21.32
C TYR A 16 -19.23 -25.53 21.10
N LEU A 17 -20.55 -25.42 21.26
CA LEU A 17 -21.27 -24.14 21.16
C LEU A 17 -20.79 -23.12 22.21
N LYS A 18 -20.56 -23.56 23.45
CA LYS A 18 -20.00 -22.70 24.50
C LYS A 18 -18.59 -22.24 24.18
N TRP A 19 -17.76 -23.14 23.65
CA TRP A 19 -16.40 -22.80 23.22
C TRP A 19 -16.43 -21.77 22.08
N GLN A 20 -17.26 -21.99 21.07
CA GLN A 20 -17.42 -21.07 19.95
C GLN A 20 -17.95 -19.70 20.39
N SER A 21 -18.94 -19.68 21.30
CA SER A 21 -19.48 -18.44 21.87
C SER A 21 -18.40 -17.64 22.59
N ARG A 22 -17.49 -18.30 23.30
CA ARG A 22 -16.38 -17.65 23.99
C ARG A 22 -15.38 -17.04 23.00
N GLN A 23 -15.08 -17.75 21.92
CA GLN A 23 -14.20 -17.24 20.87
C GLN A 23 -14.81 -16.04 20.14
N MET A 24 -16.12 -16.05 19.88
CA MET A 24 -16.82 -14.88 19.32
C MET A 24 -16.71 -13.66 20.25
N GLN A 25 -16.92 -13.84 21.56
CA GLN A 25 -16.79 -12.74 22.53
C GLN A 25 -15.36 -12.18 22.61
N GLU A 26 -14.34 -13.03 22.53
CA GLU A 26 -12.94 -12.57 22.51
C GLU A 26 -12.62 -11.77 21.24
N LEU A 27 -13.16 -12.19 20.09
CA LEU A 27 -12.99 -11.47 18.83
C LEU A 27 -13.72 -10.12 18.85
N GLU A 28 -14.96 -10.08 19.33
CA GLU A 28 -15.72 -8.84 19.50
C GLU A 28 -14.98 -7.85 20.41
N SER A 29 -14.40 -8.32 21.51
CA SER A 29 -13.62 -7.49 22.42
C SER A 29 -12.37 -6.92 21.76
N LYS A 30 -11.62 -7.73 21.00
CA LYS A 30 -10.43 -7.27 20.26
C LYS A 30 -10.78 -6.26 19.18
N ILE A 31 -11.88 -6.48 18.44
CA ILE A 31 -12.37 -5.53 17.45
C ILE A 31 -12.72 -4.19 18.12
N GLY A 32 -13.41 -4.22 19.25
CA GLY A 32 -13.72 -3.00 20.01
C GLY A 32 -12.47 -2.25 20.49
N GLN A 33 -11.43 -2.97 20.92
CA GLN A 33 -10.15 -2.36 21.31
C GLN A 33 -9.45 -1.70 20.13
N LEU A 34 -9.35 -2.39 19.00
CA LEU A 34 -8.73 -1.86 17.78
C LEU A 34 -9.47 -0.62 17.25
N GLN A 35 -10.80 -0.62 17.28
CA GLN A 35 -11.60 0.55 16.92
C GLN A 35 -11.28 1.76 17.80
N LYS A 36 -11.11 1.55 19.12
CA LYS A 36 -10.74 2.61 20.06
C LYS A 36 -9.33 3.14 19.84
N GLU A 37 -8.38 2.27 19.54
CA GLU A 37 -7.01 2.67 19.19
C GLU A 37 -6.95 3.50 17.90
N ILE A 38 -7.69 3.07 16.86
CA ILE A 38 -7.82 3.82 15.61
C ILE A 38 -8.38 5.22 15.86
N GLU A 39 -9.41 5.34 16.70
CA GLU A 39 -10.02 6.64 17.01
C GLU A 39 -9.03 7.56 17.76
N THR A 40 -8.26 7.00 18.68
CA THR A 40 -7.21 7.74 19.42
C THR A 40 -6.11 8.24 18.47
N LEU A 41 -5.67 7.40 17.54
CA LEU A 41 -4.66 7.77 16.54
C LEU A 41 -5.15 8.84 15.55
N LYS A 42 -6.44 8.80 15.18
CA LYS A 42 -7.06 9.84 14.35
C LYS A 42 -7.06 11.20 15.05
N GLN A 43 -7.40 11.23 16.35
CA GLN A 43 -7.40 12.46 17.15
C GLN A 43 -6.01 13.06 17.30
N GLN A 44 -4.97 12.23 17.47
CA GLN A 44 -3.59 12.72 17.53
C GLN A 44 -3.12 13.36 16.21
N ARG A 45 -3.47 12.81 15.04
CA ARG A 45 -3.08 13.40 13.75
C ARG A 45 -3.78 14.71 13.42
N THR A 46 -4.98 14.97 13.96
CA THR A 46 -5.69 16.24 13.72
C THR A 46 -5.06 17.45 14.41
N MET A 47 -4.16 17.26 15.38
CA MET A 47 -3.53 18.35 16.14
C MET A 47 -2.24 18.90 15.51
N THR A 48 -1.70 18.26 14.47
CA THR A 48 -0.41 18.66 13.83
C THR A 48 -0.61 19.19 12.40
N VAL A 49 -1.79 19.72 12.09
CA VAL A 49 -2.04 20.36 10.79
C VAL A 49 -2.20 21.86 11.00
N GLU A 50 -1.08 22.58 10.96
CA GLU A 50 -1.13 24.01 10.67
C GLU A 50 -1.67 24.17 9.24
N LYS A 51 -2.80 24.87 9.20
CA LYS A 51 -3.73 25.04 8.09
C LYS A 51 -3.04 25.67 6.87
N ILE A 52 -3.03 24.97 5.73
CA ILE A 52 -3.01 25.62 4.41
C ILE A 52 -4.33 25.23 3.73
N GLU A 53 -5.30 26.15 3.79
CA GLU A 53 -6.58 26.00 3.11
C GLU A 53 -6.39 26.15 1.61
N TYR A 54 -6.71 25.08 0.88
CA TYR A 54 -6.96 25.12 -0.55
C TYR A 54 -8.37 24.58 -0.79
N LYS A 55 -9.28 25.43 -1.27
CA LYS A 55 -10.66 25.05 -1.61
C LYS A 55 -10.65 24.28 -2.93
N PHE A 56 -10.97 22.99 -2.87
CA PHE A 56 -11.31 22.18 -4.04
C PHE A 56 -12.72 21.60 -3.87
N ASP A 57 -13.49 21.67 -4.94
CA ASP A 57 -14.91 21.34 -5.00
C ASP A 57 -15.19 19.87 -4.68
N GLN A 58 -16.35 19.63 -4.07
CA GLN A 58 -16.73 18.34 -3.48
C GLN A 58 -17.10 17.31 -4.57
N LEU A 59 -16.31 16.23 -4.68
CA LEU A 59 -16.86 14.93 -5.08
C LEU A 59 -16.70 13.95 -3.91
N LYS A 60 -17.84 13.48 -3.42
CA LYS A 60 -17.96 12.52 -2.32
C LYS A 60 -17.48 11.15 -2.81
N ILE A 61 -16.23 10.81 -2.50
CA ILE A 61 -15.63 9.50 -2.79
C ILE A 61 -15.99 8.57 -1.62
N GLU A 62 -16.79 7.55 -1.90
CA GLU A 62 -16.95 6.41 -1.00
C GLU A 62 -15.63 5.62 -0.98
N LYS A 63 -14.97 5.61 0.18
CA LYS A 63 -13.69 4.92 0.38
C LYS A 63 -13.93 3.41 0.29
N LEU A 64 -13.33 2.75 -0.70
CA LEU A 64 -13.23 1.30 -0.71
C LEU A 64 -12.01 0.85 0.09
N ASP A 65 -12.25 -0.17 0.90
CA ASP A 65 -11.35 -0.83 1.84
C ASP A 65 -10.21 -1.57 1.10
N GLY A 66 -8.96 -1.11 1.29
CA GLY A 66 -7.75 -1.76 0.76
C GLY A 66 -6.90 -0.89 -0.18
N THR A 67 -6.10 0.02 0.39
CA THR A 67 -5.12 0.82 -0.36
C THR A 67 -4.01 -0.06 -0.93
N LEU A 68 -3.71 0.10 -2.22
CA LEU A 68 -2.59 -0.57 -2.86
C LEU A 68 -1.29 0.06 -2.37
N HIS A 69 -0.64 -0.54 -1.39
CA HIS A 69 0.63 0.00 -0.89
C HIS A 69 1.78 -0.48 -1.78
N ILE A 70 2.32 0.43 -2.59
CA ILE A 70 3.62 0.26 -3.26
C ILE A 70 4.68 0.12 -2.15
N GLY A 71 5.67 -0.78 -2.24
CA GLY A 71 6.80 -0.81 -1.30
C GLY A 71 6.63 -1.57 0.01
N VAL A 72 5.74 -2.58 0.09
CA VAL A 72 5.62 -3.46 1.28
C VAL A 72 5.89 -4.91 0.88
N SER A 73 7.11 -5.28 0.52
CA SER A 73 7.47 -6.69 0.37
C SER A 73 7.75 -7.30 1.75
N PRO A 74 7.00 -8.33 2.20
CA PRO A 74 7.18 -8.90 3.53
C PRO A 74 8.28 -9.97 3.60
N ASP A 75 9.00 -10.28 2.50
CA ASP A 75 10.03 -11.32 2.57
C ASP A 75 11.09 -11.16 1.47
N VAL A 76 12.16 -10.43 1.78
CA VAL A 76 13.55 -10.86 1.54
C VAL A 76 14.40 -10.18 2.61
N GLY A 77 14.62 -10.89 3.73
CA GLY A 77 15.51 -10.43 4.78
C GLY A 77 16.94 -10.20 4.28
N LYS A 78 17.44 -8.99 4.49
CA LYS A 78 18.70 -8.67 5.20
C LYS A 78 18.93 -7.15 5.18
N THR A 79 18.96 -6.59 6.39
CA THR A 79 19.51 -5.27 6.73
C THR A 79 18.71 -4.03 6.30
N ILE A 80 17.53 -3.85 6.91
CA ILE A 80 16.97 -2.51 7.18
C ILE A 80 16.76 -2.44 8.69
N GLU A 81 17.85 -2.57 9.42
CA GLU A 81 17.89 -2.19 10.83
C GLU A 81 18.65 -0.88 10.89
N ASP A 82 17.93 0.14 11.36
CA ASP A 82 18.46 1.26 12.13
C ASP A 82 19.63 2.03 11.50
N PHE A 83 19.32 3.10 10.77
CA PHE A 83 20.25 4.22 10.68
C PHE A 83 19.51 5.53 10.85
N SER A 84 19.51 5.99 12.10
CA SER A 84 19.39 7.40 12.44
C SER A 84 20.44 8.17 11.62
N VAL A 85 20.00 9.03 10.71
CA VAL A 85 20.91 9.94 9.99
C VAL A 85 20.97 11.25 10.77
N ASP A 86 21.93 11.29 11.68
CA ASP A 86 22.50 12.51 12.23
C ASP A 86 23.62 12.96 11.27
N GLY A 87 23.55 14.18 10.73
CA GLY A 87 24.66 14.81 9.99
C GLY A 87 24.39 15.30 8.56
N ALA A 88 24.00 16.57 8.47
CA ALA A 88 24.41 17.59 7.49
C ALA A 88 24.48 17.26 5.97
N ASP A 89 23.64 17.94 5.16
CA ASP A 89 24.08 19.14 4.42
C ASP A 89 22.85 19.94 3.95
N VAL A 90 22.79 21.23 4.29
CA VAL A 90 21.73 22.17 3.90
C VAL A 90 22.36 23.12 2.89
N THR A 91 22.57 22.67 1.64
CA THR A 91 23.13 23.56 0.60
C THR A 91 22.63 23.35 -0.83
N ASP A 92 21.73 22.40 -1.16
CA ASP A 92 21.18 22.31 -2.54
C ASP A 92 19.74 21.79 -2.59
N ASP A 93 18.80 22.47 -1.93
CA ASP A 93 17.38 22.09 -1.93
C ASP A 93 16.74 22.22 -3.33
N ALA A 94 17.17 23.22 -4.11
CA ALA A 94 16.63 23.50 -5.43
C ALA A 94 17.03 22.45 -6.48
N GLY A 95 18.32 22.06 -6.55
CA GLY A 95 18.79 21.04 -7.48
C GLY A 95 18.21 19.66 -7.20
N GLN A 96 18.01 19.33 -5.92
CA GLN A 96 17.37 18.08 -5.50
C GLN A 96 15.88 18.06 -5.83
N GLN A 97 15.18 19.19 -5.66
CA GLN A 97 13.77 19.28 -6.03
C GLN A 97 13.57 19.13 -7.53
N GLU A 98 14.40 19.77 -8.37
CA GLU A 98 14.33 19.61 -9.83
C GLU A 98 14.59 18.15 -10.26
N ALA A 99 15.53 17.45 -9.60
CA ALA A 99 15.79 16.04 -9.86
C ALA A 99 14.59 15.15 -9.51
N ARG A 100 13.95 15.41 -8.36
CA ARG A 100 12.72 14.70 -7.95
C ARG A 100 11.57 14.96 -8.93
N ASP A 101 11.42 16.18 -9.41
CA ASP A 101 10.40 16.55 -10.39
C ASP A 101 10.64 15.84 -11.74
N ARG A 102 11.90 15.69 -12.18
CA ARG A 102 12.24 14.88 -13.37
C ARG A 102 11.90 13.40 -13.19
N ILE A 103 12.20 12.82 -12.02
CA ILE A 103 11.82 11.44 -11.69
C ILE A 103 10.30 11.30 -11.75
N ARG A 104 9.55 12.23 -11.15
CA ARG A 104 8.08 12.22 -11.15
C ARG A 104 7.52 12.26 -12.57
N ALA A 105 7.99 13.19 -13.40
CA ALA A 105 7.55 13.32 -14.78
C ALA A 105 7.74 12.01 -15.57
N ARG A 106 8.90 11.35 -15.43
CA ARG A 106 9.17 10.06 -16.09
C ARG A 106 8.21 8.96 -15.64
N LEU A 107 7.87 8.90 -14.36
CA LEU A 107 6.95 7.91 -13.82
C LEU A 107 5.50 8.20 -14.22
N ASP A 108 5.10 9.47 -14.27
CA ASP A 108 3.78 9.87 -14.75
C ASP A 108 3.59 9.57 -16.25
N ASP A 109 4.62 9.78 -17.07
CA ASP A 109 4.62 9.39 -18.49
C ASP A 109 4.49 7.87 -18.64
N TYR A 110 5.25 7.09 -17.88
CA TYR A 110 5.14 5.63 -17.87
C TYR A 110 3.73 5.17 -17.48
N LEU A 111 3.15 5.71 -16.41
CA LEU A 111 1.81 5.34 -15.96
C LEU A 111 0.72 5.73 -16.94
N SER A 112 0.91 6.83 -17.67
CA SER A 112 -0.03 7.33 -18.68
C SER A 112 0.05 6.54 -19.99
N GLY A 113 1.24 6.09 -20.38
CA GLY A 113 1.47 5.35 -21.63
C GLY A 113 1.38 3.83 -21.49
N GLU A 114 2.16 3.26 -20.58
CA GLU A 114 2.36 1.82 -20.45
C GLU A 114 1.60 1.20 -19.27
N GLY A 115 1.20 2.01 -18.28
CA GLY A 115 0.54 1.55 -17.06
C GLY A 115 -0.77 0.78 -17.31
N ASP A 116 -1.62 1.27 -18.21
CA ASP A 116 -2.86 0.57 -18.58
C ASP A 116 -2.57 -0.78 -19.27
N GLY A 117 -1.57 -0.82 -20.15
CA GLY A 117 -1.12 -2.04 -20.82
C GLY A 117 -0.59 -3.10 -19.84
N LEU A 118 0.16 -2.67 -18.82
CA LEU A 118 0.64 -3.53 -17.75
C LEU A 118 -0.53 -4.16 -16.97
N ILE A 119 -1.52 -3.35 -16.56
CA ILE A 119 -2.69 -3.84 -15.81
C ILE A 119 -3.49 -4.83 -16.66
N ARG A 120 -3.77 -4.52 -17.93
CA ARG A 120 -4.46 -5.43 -18.86
C ARG A 120 -3.69 -6.73 -19.13
N GLY A 121 -2.36 -6.67 -19.12
CA GLY A 121 -1.51 -7.85 -19.21
C GLY A 121 -1.70 -8.77 -18.01
N LEU A 122 -1.64 -8.20 -16.80
CA LEU A 122 -1.81 -8.93 -15.54
C LEU A 122 -3.24 -9.45 -15.35
N GLU A 123 -4.26 -8.67 -15.72
CA GLU A 123 -5.67 -9.11 -15.76
C GLU A 123 -5.83 -10.40 -16.57
N ARG A 124 -5.30 -10.43 -17.80
CA ARG A 124 -5.34 -11.63 -18.65
C ARG A 124 -4.55 -12.79 -18.07
N GLN A 125 -3.41 -12.51 -17.43
CA GLN A 125 -2.55 -13.53 -16.83
C GLN A 125 -3.23 -14.23 -15.64
N TYR A 126 -3.95 -13.47 -14.80
CA TYR A 126 -4.62 -14.01 -13.60
C TYR A 126 -6.11 -14.30 -13.80
N GLY A 127 -6.65 -14.04 -15.00
CA GLY A 127 -8.06 -14.30 -15.31
C GLY A 127 -9.03 -13.38 -14.57
N VAL A 128 -8.63 -12.14 -14.28
CA VAL A 128 -9.43 -11.13 -13.56
C VAL A 128 -9.92 -10.08 -14.55
N ASP A 129 -11.18 -9.66 -14.42
CA ASP A 129 -11.71 -8.49 -15.13
C ASP A 129 -12.04 -7.39 -14.11
N LEU A 130 -11.29 -6.29 -14.15
CA LEU A 130 -11.48 -5.17 -13.23
C LEU A 130 -12.39 -4.08 -13.80
N GLY A 131 -12.57 -4.04 -15.13
CA GLY A 131 -13.24 -2.94 -15.84
C GLY A 131 -12.39 -1.67 -15.97
N ASP A 132 -12.71 -0.82 -16.96
CA ASP A 132 -11.94 0.40 -17.28
C ASP A 132 -11.87 1.40 -16.12
N ASP A 133 -12.97 1.61 -15.40
CA ASP A 133 -13.02 2.56 -14.28
C ASP A 133 -12.06 2.14 -13.15
N TYR A 134 -12.01 0.84 -12.83
CA TYR A 134 -11.13 0.33 -11.78
C TYR A 134 -9.66 0.40 -12.18
N ARG A 135 -9.32 0.17 -13.45
CA ARG A 135 -7.97 0.40 -13.98
C ARG A 135 -7.54 1.85 -13.77
N GLY A 136 -8.42 2.80 -14.08
CA GLY A 136 -8.20 4.23 -13.85
C GLY A 136 -7.93 4.55 -12.37
N PHE A 137 -8.70 3.93 -11.46
CA PHE A 137 -8.49 4.10 -10.01
C PHE A 137 -7.14 3.56 -9.53
N ILE A 138 -6.68 2.40 -10.02
CA ILE A 138 -5.36 1.85 -9.67
C ILE A 138 -4.25 2.81 -10.10
N VAL A 139 -4.30 3.30 -11.34
CA VAL A 139 -3.29 4.23 -11.86
C VAL A 139 -3.29 5.53 -11.04
N GLN A 140 -4.46 6.05 -10.71
CA GLN A 140 -4.57 7.28 -9.93
C GLN A 140 -4.04 7.11 -8.50
N ASP A 141 -4.35 5.99 -7.83
CA ASP A 141 -3.82 5.69 -6.50
C ASP A 141 -2.30 5.63 -6.50
N ILE A 142 -1.72 4.94 -7.49
CA ILE A 142 -0.26 4.87 -7.67
C ILE A 142 0.35 6.26 -7.84
N ARG A 143 -0.23 7.12 -8.70
CA ARG A 143 0.22 8.51 -8.87
C ARG A 143 0.21 9.30 -7.57
N THR A 144 -0.83 9.13 -6.75
CA THR A 144 -0.93 9.85 -5.45
C THR A 144 0.13 9.39 -4.44
N GLN A 145 0.65 8.17 -4.60
CA GLN A 145 1.68 7.61 -3.73
C GLN A 145 3.11 7.91 -4.18
N LEU A 146 3.31 8.33 -5.44
CA LEU A 146 4.64 8.54 -6.02
C LEU A 146 5.48 9.52 -5.22
N ASP A 147 4.92 10.64 -4.77
CA ASP A 147 5.69 11.71 -4.10
C ASP A 147 6.44 11.21 -2.88
N ARG A 148 5.71 10.50 -2.01
CA ARG A 148 6.30 9.91 -0.80
C ARG A 148 7.31 8.82 -1.13
N ARG A 149 7.10 8.09 -2.23
CA ARG A 149 7.99 6.99 -2.64
C ARG A 149 9.27 7.52 -3.28
N ILE A 150 9.18 8.53 -4.13
CA ILE A 150 10.33 9.26 -4.67
C ILE A 150 11.16 9.79 -3.52
N GLU A 151 10.54 10.43 -2.53
CA GLU A 151 11.24 10.90 -1.35
C GLU A 151 11.97 9.78 -0.58
N HIS A 152 11.27 8.67 -0.35
CA HIS A 152 11.86 7.52 0.32
C HIS A 152 13.09 6.98 -0.43
N TYR A 153 12.99 6.76 -1.75
CA TYR A 153 14.12 6.25 -2.54
C TYR A 153 15.23 7.28 -2.72
N TRP A 154 14.90 8.59 -2.76
CA TRP A 154 15.88 9.67 -2.81
C TRP A 154 16.83 9.65 -1.62
N ASN A 155 16.27 9.40 -0.43
CA ASN A 155 17.01 9.34 0.83
C ASN A 155 17.69 7.98 1.04
N ALA A 156 17.11 6.89 0.53
CA ALA A 156 17.64 5.54 0.71
C ALA A 156 18.75 5.16 -0.30
N VAL A 157 18.76 5.77 -1.49
CA VAL A 157 19.79 5.52 -2.52
C VAL A 157 20.99 6.43 -2.25
N GLN A 158 22.09 5.84 -1.82
CA GLN A 158 23.39 6.51 -1.84
C GLN A 158 23.83 6.73 -3.29
N GLU A 159 24.51 7.85 -3.56
CA GLU A 159 25.09 8.06 -4.88
C GLU A 159 26.05 6.92 -5.23
N PRO A 160 25.93 6.30 -6.41
CA PRO A 160 26.84 5.25 -6.82
C PRO A 160 28.28 5.75 -6.77
N VAL A 161 29.16 5.00 -6.11
CA VAL A 161 30.59 5.33 -6.04
C VAL A 161 31.16 5.28 -7.46
N GLY A 162 31.59 6.44 -7.98
CA GLY A 162 32.08 6.57 -9.37
C GLY A 162 31.06 7.10 -10.38
N SER A 163 29.94 7.68 -9.93
CA SER A 163 28.98 8.37 -10.80
C SER A 163 29.62 9.61 -11.44
N GLU A 164 30.19 9.47 -12.63
CA GLU A 164 30.73 10.60 -13.39
C GLU A 164 29.63 11.38 -14.14
N ARG A 165 28.37 10.88 -14.12
CA ARG A 165 27.25 11.46 -14.87
C ARG A 165 26.15 11.99 -13.94
N PRO A 166 25.75 13.26 -14.10
CA PRO A 166 24.48 13.75 -13.56
C PRO A 166 23.34 12.92 -14.17
N GLY A 167 22.67 12.08 -13.38
CA GLY A 167 21.55 11.24 -13.84
C GLY A 167 21.56 9.80 -13.33
N ASP A 168 22.71 9.25 -12.95
CA ASP A 168 22.83 7.83 -12.56
C ASP A 168 21.98 7.49 -11.30
N LYS A 169 21.88 8.44 -10.37
CA LYS A 169 21.00 8.33 -9.20
C LYS A 169 19.52 8.38 -9.58
N GLU A 170 19.13 9.28 -10.49
CA GLU A 170 17.75 9.42 -10.96
C GLU A 170 17.28 8.14 -11.67
N ASP A 171 18.10 7.60 -12.57
CA ASP A 171 17.83 6.35 -13.29
C ASP A 171 17.66 5.17 -12.31
N THR A 172 18.56 5.05 -11.34
CA THR A 172 18.47 4.01 -10.30
C THR A 172 17.17 4.10 -9.51
N ILE A 173 16.74 5.33 -9.17
CA ILE A 173 15.49 5.54 -8.42
C ILE A 173 14.28 5.20 -9.30
N VAL A 174 14.27 5.62 -10.57
CA VAL A 174 13.21 5.31 -11.54
C VAL A 174 13.07 3.79 -11.69
N ASP A 175 14.17 3.06 -11.91
CA ASP A 175 14.13 1.60 -12.10
C ASP A 175 13.58 0.86 -10.88
N LYS A 176 13.97 1.28 -9.67
CA LYS A 176 13.45 0.73 -8.41
C LYS A 176 11.95 1.00 -8.28
N LEU A 177 11.52 2.23 -8.58
CA LEU A 177 10.11 2.61 -8.50
C LEU A 177 9.25 1.88 -9.53
N LEU A 178 9.71 1.71 -10.77
CA LEU A 178 9.01 0.93 -11.80
C LEU A 178 8.83 -0.53 -11.39
N THR A 179 9.88 -1.13 -10.81
CA THR A 179 9.83 -2.50 -10.28
C THR A 179 8.81 -2.62 -9.13
N ASP A 180 8.80 -1.64 -8.23
CA ASP A 180 7.90 -1.60 -7.07
C ASP A 180 6.44 -1.41 -7.49
N ILE A 181 6.17 -0.49 -8.42
CA ILE A 181 4.86 -0.26 -9.04
C ILE A 181 4.33 -1.56 -9.65
N ARG A 182 5.14 -2.23 -10.48
CA ARG A 182 4.74 -3.50 -11.11
C ARG A 182 4.41 -4.56 -10.08
N THR A 183 5.27 -4.72 -9.07
CA THR A 183 5.09 -5.72 -8.00
C THR A 183 3.81 -5.44 -7.19
N ALA A 184 3.52 -4.17 -6.92
CA ALA A 184 2.32 -3.75 -6.22
C ALA A 184 1.07 -4.12 -7.03
N ILE A 185 0.99 -3.69 -8.29
CA ILE A 185 -0.14 -3.99 -9.19
C ILE A 185 -0.36 -5.50 -9.30
N GLU A 186 0.69 -6.27 -9.55
CA GLU A 186 0.61 -7.73 -9.66
C GLU A 186 0.05 -8.37 -8.39
N ARG A 187 0.55 -7.96 -7.22
CA ARG A 187 0.05 -8.47 -5.94
C ARG A 187 -1.42 -8.13 -5.71
N HIS A 188 -1.84 -6.91 -6.07
CA HIS A 188 -3.22 -6.47 -5.93
C HIS A 188 -4.18 -7.31 -6.77
N ILE A 189 -3.82 -7.52 -8.05
CA ILE A 189 -4.61 -8.30 -9.00
C ILE A 189 -4.67 -9.76 -8.54
N ARG A 190 -3.55 -10.33 -8.10
CA ARG A 190 -3.51 -11.70 -7.56
C ARG A 190 -4.39 -11.84 -6.32
N GLN A 191 -4.34 -10.91 -5.38
CA GLN A 191 -5.19 -10.95 -4.19
C GLN A 191 -6.69 -10.85 -4.53
N LYS A 192 -7.05 -10.10 -5.58
CA LYS A 192 -8.41 -10.05 -6.10
C LYS A 192 -8.84 -11.37 -6.73
N SER A 193 -7.95 -12.05 -7.45
CA SER A 193 -8.20 -13.40 -7.99
C SER A 193 -8.49 -14.41 -6.87
N ASP A 194 -7.69 -14.41 -5.79
CA ASP A 194 -7.81 -15.39 -4.70
C ASP A 194 -9.08 -15.18 -3.83
N LYS A 195 -9.65 -13.97 -3.83
CA LYS A 195 -10.89 -13.64 -3.10
C LYS A 195 -12.16 -13.75 -3.95
N GLY A 196 -12.02 -13.95 -5.26
CA GLY A 196 -13.13 -14.05 -6.22
C GLY A 196 -13.58 -15.48 -6.55
N GLY A 197 -13.06 -16.49 -5.82
CA GLY A 197 -13.44 -17.90 -5.93
C GLY A 197 -14.41 -18.35 -4.85
#